data_AF-A0A0F0GF24-F1
#
_entry.id   AF-A0A0F0GF24-F1
#
_cell.length_a   1.000
_cell.length_b   1.000
_cell.length_c   1.000
_cell.angle_alpha   90.00
_cell.angle_beta   90.00
_cell.angle_gamma   90.00
#
_symmetry.space_group_name_H-M   'P 1'
#
loop_
_entity.id
_entity.type
_entity.pdbx_description
1 polymer ?
#
loop_
_entity_poly.entity_id
_entity_poly.type
_entity_poly.pdbx_seq_one_letter_code
_entity_poly.pdbx_strand_id
1 'polypeptide(L)'
;FDLSAAPLMRCVLVRTGEAEQLVVFTVHHIVFDGWSAGVFLEDLSQALAGSAPDGPAAQFTDMVAWERSSLDSGEQDRLVAWWKEQLAGAP
;
A
#
# COMPACT_ATOMS: atom_id res chain seq x y z
N PHE A 1 8.83 11.29 8.27
CA PHE A 1 9.58 10.67 7.17
C PHE A 1 10.08 11.78 6.27
N ASP A 2 11.24 11.62 5.63
CA ASP A 2 11.58 12.40 4.45
C ASP A 2 11.06 11.60 3.24
N LEU A 3 10.15 12.15 2.45
CA LEU A 3 9.50 11.44 1.35
C LEU A 3 10.43 11.18 0.17
N SER A 4 11.55 11.91 0.09
CA SER A 4 12.54 11.72 -0.97
C SER A 4 13.57 10.64 -0.64
N ALA A 5 13.58 10.12 0.59
CA ALA A 5 14.57 9.18 1.07
C ALA A 5 13.93 7.92 1.66
N ALA A 6 14.37 6.76 1.18
CA ALA A 6 13.99 5.47 1.73
C ALA A 6 14.73 5.17 3.07
N PRO A 7 14.17 4.32 3.96
CA PRO A 7 12.85 3.67 3.86
C PRO A 7 11.70 4.55 4.40
N LEU A 8 10.53 4.45 3.75
CA LEU A 8 9.27 5.05 4.23
C LEU A 8 8.52 4.15 5.22
N MET A 9 9.24 3.22 5.83
CA MET A 9 8.77 2.25 6.82
C MET A 9 9.82 2.11 7.92
N ARG A 10 9.35 1.89 9.15
CA ARG A 10 10.17 1.55 10.32
C ARG A 10 9.50 0.40 11.07
N CYS A 11 10.30 -0.49 11.63
CA CYS A 11 9.87 -1.57 12.50
C CYS A 11 10.70 -1.53 13.78
N VAL A 12 10.05 -1.59 14.94
CA VAL A 12 10.70 -1.64 16.25
C VAL A 12 10.11 -2.80 17.05
N LEU A 13 10.98 -3.64 17.59
CA LEU A 13 10.63 -4.65 18.58
C LEU A 13 10.90 -4.09 19.97
N VAL A 14 9.85 -3.92 20.77
CA VAL A 14 9.94 -3.50 22.17
C VAL A 14 9.75 -4.74 23.04
N ARG A 15 10.74 -5.05 23.88
CA ARG A 15 10.64 -6.13 24.88
C ARG A 15 10.04 -5.56 26.16
N THR A 16 8.84 -5.99 26.53
CA THR A 16 8.12 -5.49 27.73
C THR A 16 8.26 -6.43 28.93
N GLY A 17 8.76 -7.65 28.71
CA GLY A 17 9.09 -8.64 29.75
C GLY A 17 9.88 -9.81 29.16
N GLU A 18 10.17 -10.84 29.98
CA GLU A 18 10.92 -12.02 29.52
C GLU A 18 10.22 -12.78 28.38
N ALA A 19 8.89 -12.81 28.41
CA ALA A 19 8.05 -13.49 27.41
C ALA A 19 7.11 -12.54 26.63
N GLU A 20 7.22 -11.22 26.84
CA GLU A 20 6.33 -10.25 26.22
C GLU A 20 7.09 -9.33 25.27
N GLN A 21 6.56 -9.20 24.06
CA GLN A 21 7.13 -8.41 22.99
C GLN A 21 6.03 -7.65 22.26
N LEU A 22 6.29 -6.38 21.96
CA LEU A 22 5.46 -5.54 21.12
C LEU A 22 6.23 -5.22 19.84
N VAL A 23 5.65 -5.51 18.69
CA VAL A 23 6.17 -5.07 17.39
C VAL A 23 5.41 -3.83 16.97
N VAL A 24 6.13 -2.74 16.72
CA VAL A 24 5.58 -1.47 16.25
C VAL A 24 6.03 -1.24 14.82
N PHE A 25 5.08 -1.20 13.91
CA PHE A 25 5.30 -0.75 12.53
C PHE A 25 4.84 0.70 12.38
N THR A 26 5.64 1.49 11.68
CA THR A 26 5.24 2.83 11.24
C THR A 26 5.54 2.93 9.76
N VAL A 27 4.51 3.16 8.95
CA VAL A 27 4.60 3.25 7.50
C VAL A 27 4.00 4.57 7.04
N HIS A 28 4.61 5.22 6.06
CA HIS A 28 4.03 6.41 5.45
C HIS A 28 2.89 6.01 4.50
N HIS A 29 1.73 6.67 4.61
CA HIS A 29 0.53 6.34 3.84
C HIS A 29 0.68 6.51 2.30
N ILE A 30 1.75 7.16 1.85
CA ILE A 30 2.06 7.28 0.41
C ILE A 30 2.46 5.95 -0.24
N VAL A 31 2.91 4.98 0.55
CA VAL A 31 3.29 3.62 0.10
C VAL A 31 2.42 2.52 0.74
N PHE A 32 1.33 2.91 1.40
CA PHE A 32 0.53 1.98 2.20
C PHE A 32 -0.89 2.52 2.39
N ASP A 33 -1.91 1.71 2.14
CA ASP A 33 -3.31 2.07 2.32
C ASP A 33 -4.04 1.10 3.25
N GLY A 34 -5.34 1.33 3.45
CA GLY A 34 -6.16 0.49 4.32
C GLY A 34 -6.30 -0.95 3.82
N TRP A 35 -6.21 -1.20 2.51
CA TRP A 35 -6.26 -2.55 1.95
C TRP A 35 -4.95 -3.29 2.19
N SER A 36 -3.84 -2.61 1.90
CA SER A 36 -2.47 -3.07 2.15
C SER A 36 -2.26 -3.43 3.62
N ALA A 37 -2.91 -2.71 4.54
CA ALA A 37 -2.89 -3.03 5.97
C ALA A 37 -3.44 -4.44 6.27
N GLY A 38 -4.54 -4.83 5.62
CA GLY A 38 -5.13 -6.16 5.79
C GLY A 38 -4.18 -7.26 5.29
N VAL A 39 -3.68 -7.12 4.07
CA VAL A 39 -2.74 -8.07 3.45
C VAL A 39 -1.47 -8.20 4.30
N PHE A 40 -0.89 -7.07 4.73
CA PHE A 40 0.30 -7.07 5.56
C PHE A 40 0.11 -7.79 6.90
N LEU A 41 -1.03 -7.58 7.57
CA LEU A 41 -1.33 -8.24 8.84
C LEU A 41 -1.55 -9.75 8.66
N GLU A 42 -2.18 -10.15 7.56
CA GLU A 42 -2.35 -11.56 7.20
C GLU A 42 -0.99 -12.23 6.95
N ASP A 43 -0.16 -11.66 6.08
CA ASP A 43 1.19 -12.17 5.78
C ASP A 43 2.06 -12.23 7.05
N LEU A 44 2.00 -11.21 7.90
CA LEU A 44 2.72 -11.18 9.18
C LEU A 44 2.25 -12.31 10.10
N SER A 45 0.94 -12.57 10.18
CA SER A 45 0.39 -13.63 11.02
C SER A 45 0.85 -15.02 10.56
N GLN A 46 0.92 -15.25 9.24
CA GLN A 46 1.43 -16.48 8.65
C GLN A 46 2.93 -16.64 8.94
N ALA A 47 3.72 -15.59 8.72
CA ALA A 47 5.15 -15.58 9.02
C ALA A 47 5.43 -15.90 10.51
N LEU A 48 4.64 -15.34 11.42
CA LEU A 48 4.75 -15.61 12.86
C LEU A 48 4.34 -17.04 13.24
N ALA A 49 3.44 -17.66 12.47
CA ALA A 49 3.07 -19.07 12.62
C ALA A 49 4.10 -20.05 12.01
N GLY A 50 5.16 -19.53 11.38
CA GLY A 50 6.21 -20.34 10.77
C GLY A 50 5.91 -20.80 9.34
N SER A 51 4.89 -20.24 8.69
CA SER A 51 4.63 -20.42 7.26
C SER A 51 5.18 -19.26 6.45
N ALA A 52 5.61 -19.53 5.22
CA ALA A 52 6.00 -18.48 4.28
C ALA A 52 4.74 -17.98 3.54
N PRO A 53 4.48 -16.66 3.47
CA PRO A 53 3.45 -16.13 2.60
C PRO A 53 3.79 -16.44 1.13
N ASP A 54 2.78 -16.76 0.33
CA ASP A 54 2.95 -17.05 -1.11
C ASP A 54 3.45 -15.83 -1.91
N GLY A 55 3.38 -14.63 -1.31
CA GLY A 55 3.72 -13.36 -1.93
C GLY A 55 2.65 -12.89 -2.93
N PRO A 56 2.66 -11.61 -3.31
CA PRO A 56 1.63 -11.09 -4.20
C PRO A 56 1.88 -11.55 -5.65
N ALA A 57 0.79 -11.85 -6.37
CA ALA A 57 0.85 -12.24 -7.78
C ALA A 57 1.38 -11.13 -8.71
N ALA A 58 1.38 -9.88 -8.26
CA ALA A 58 1.95 -8.72 -8.95
C ALA A 58 2.54 -7.74 -7.93
N GLN A 59 3.62 -7.06 -8.30
CA GLN A 59 4.20 -6.00 -7.49
C GLN A 59 3.49 -4.67 -7.74
N PHE A 60 3.53 -3.76 -6.76
CA PHE A 60 2.93 -2.43 -6.93
C PHE A 60 3.48 -1.68 -8.16
N THR A 61 4.76 -1.88 -8.49
CA THR A 61 5.37 -1.32 -9.71
C THR A 61 4.73 -1.84 -10.99
N ASP A 62 4.27 -3.09 -11.02
CA ASP A 62 3.59 -3.66 -12.18
C ASP A 62 2.22 -3.01 -12.36
N MET A 63 1.51 -2.79 -11.24
CA MET A 63 0.23 -2.07 -11.24
C MET A 63 0.39 -0.63 -11.74
N VAL A 64 1.40 0.10 -11.28
CA VAL A 64 1.68 1.49 -11.75
C VAL A 64 2.02 1.50 -13.24
N ALA A 65 2.78 0.53 -13.73
CA ALA A 65 3.11 0.43 -15.16
C ALA A 65 1.85 0.17 -16.00
N TRP A 66 0.98 -0.73 -15.54
CA TRP A 66 -0.31 -1.02 -16.17
C TRP A 66 -1.25 0.20 -16.18
N GLU A 67 -1.34 0.93 -15.06
CA GLU A 67 -2.18 2.13 -14.96
C GLU A 67 -1.75 3.19 -15.95
N ARG A 68 -0.44 3.50 -16.01
CA ARG A 68 0.11 4.47 -16.97
C ARG A 68 -0.18 4.11 -18.42
N SER A 69 0.08 2.86 -18.79
CA SER A 69 -0.22 2.35 -20.14
C SER A 69 -1.71 2.52 -20.48
N SER A 70 -2.59 2.24 -19.52
CA SER A 70 -4.03 2.38 -19.70
C SER A 70 -4.43 3.85 -19.89
N LEU A 71 -3.91 4.75 -19.06
CA LEU A 71 -4.16 6.19 -19.17
C LEU A 71 -3.67 6.77 -20.52
N ASP A 72 -2.46 6.40 -20.93
CA ASP A 72 -1.84 6.83 -22.20
C ASP A 72 -2.60 6.30 -23.44
N SER A 73 -3.42 5.25 -23.29
CA SER A 73 -4.23 4.67 -24.37
C SER A 73 -5.53 5.42 -24.67
N GLY A 74 -5.76 6.57 -23.99
CA GLY A 74 -6.94 7.43 -24.18
C GLY A 74 -7.99 7.30 -23.06
N GLU A 75 -7.77 6.40 -22.09
CA GLU A 75 -8.66 6.25 -20.94
C GLU A 75 -8.66 7.50 -20.05
N GLN A 76 -7.52 8.21 -19.98
CA GLN A 76 -7.41 9.46 -19.25
C GLN A 76 -8.41 10.51 -19.75
N ASP A 77 -8.49 10.72 -21.07
CA ASP A 77 -9.39 11.70 -21.66
C ASP A 77 -10.86 11.35 -21.39
N ARG A 78 -11.20 10.05 -21.50
CA ARG A 78 -12.54 9.53 -21.20
C ARG A 78 -12.93 9.78 -19.75
N LEU A 79 -12.06 9.44 -18.80
CA LEU A 79 -12.31 9.60 -17.37
C LEU A 79 -12.41 11.08 -16.97
N VAL A 80 -11.53 11.93 -17.50
CA VAL A 80 -11.56 13.37 -17.24
C VAL A 80 -12.83 14.01 -17.78
N ALA A 81 -13.26 13.67 -19.00
CA ALA A 81 -14.50 14.16 -19.57
C ALA A 81 -15.71 13.77 -18.71
N TRP A 82 -15.76 12.51 -18.27
CA TRP A 82 -16.83 12.01 -17.41
C TRP A 82 -16.89 12.73 -16.06
N TRP A 83 -15.77 12.85 -15.35
CA TRP A 83 -15.75 13.53 -14.05
C TRP A 83 -16.09 15.02 -14.16
N LYS A 84 -15.68 15.69 -15.24
CA LYS A 84 -16.08 17.09 -15.49
C LYS A 84 -17.60 17.23 -15.65
N GLU A 85 -18.22 16.30 -16.36
CA GLU A 85 -19.69 16.27 -16.50
C GLU A 85 -20.37 15.99 -15.16
N GLN A 86 -19.92 14.99 -14.40
CA GLN A 86 -20.54 14.61 -13.12
C GLN A 86 -20.40 15.69 -12.04
N LEU A 87 -19.28 16.42 -12.03
CA LEU A 87 -19.01 17.48 -11.07
C LEU A 87 -19.51 18.85 -11.54
N ALA A 88 -20.10 18.93 -12.73
CA ALA A 88 -20.64 20.18 -13.26
C ALA A 88 -21.80 20.67 -12.38
N GLY A 89 -21.62 21.82 -11.74
CA GLY A 89 -22.64 22.39 -10.85
C GLY A 89 -22.80 21.64 -9.52
N ALA A 90 -21.79 20.86 -9.11
CA ALA A 90 -21.72 20.35 -7.75
C ALA A 90 -21.83 21.52 -6.73
N PRO A 91 -22.56 21.34 -5.62
CA PRO A 91 -22.83 22.39 -4.64
C PRO A 91 -21.57 22.97 -3.97
#